data_AF-A0AAU9TYX4-F1
#
_entry.id   AF-A0AAU9TYX4-F1
#
_cell.length_a   1.000
_cell.length_b   1.000
_cell.length_c   1.000
_cell.angle_alpha   90.00
_cell.angle_beta   90.00
_cell.angle_gamma   90.00
#
_symmetry.space_group_name_H-M   'P 1'
#
loop_
_entity.id
_entity.type
_entity.pdbx_description
1 polymer ?
#
loop_
_entity_poly.entity_id
_entity_poly.type
_entity_poly.pdbx_seq_one_letter_code
_entity_poly.pdbx_strand_id
1 'polypeptide(L)'
;MANRVSDILQTLDTHHWAHVATKKNPADCASRGVSPVELSEMVTWFEGPEFLKNRVIVCKKPKHLVTNLEQVKVHAAVVNTTLWLRFSSFSKLVRVVAYCRRWLRVRKGLSSRPSSEALERQEIEDSIRVCIKKCQEEGFGEELEELRKHGIIDKKKKKLKTLNIFLDSEGVIRVGGRLEMSSLSFNEKHPILIPKESFLSGLLIADAHQKTLLGGPQLMITYLRSKYWIVGAKSLIKKYYRGCVTCTRYSSRSTSQLMGQLPSARVTLNKPFLVSGVDYAGPINIRISKGRGNKSYKGYIALFI
;
A
#
# COMPACT_ATOMS: atom_id res chain seq x y z
N MET A 1 -20.05 -16.44 0.37
CA MET A 1 -20.89 -17.22 1.31
C MET A 1 -22.03 -16.40 1.95
N ALA A 2 -22.28 -15.14 1.56
CA ALA A 2 -23.35 -14.32 2.19
C ALA A 2 -24.78 -14.63 1.68
N ASN A 3 -24.94 -15.12 0.45
CA ASN A 3 -26.28 -15.25 -0.15
C ASN A 3 -27.10 -16.44 0.38
N ARG A 4 -26.47 -17.60 0.60
CA ARG A 4 -27.22 -18.82 1.00
C ARG A 4 -27.89 -18.72 2.37
N VAL A 5 -27.24 -18.07 3.34
CA VAL A 5 -27.81 -17.94 4.70
C VAL A 5 -29.02 -17.00 4.68
N SER A 6 -28.96 -15.94 3.88
CA SER A 6 -30.08 -15.02 3.68
C SER A 6 -31.27 -15.72 3.02
N ASP A 7 -31.03 -16.50 1.96
CA ASP A 7 -32.08 -17.24 1.25
C ASP A 7 -32.77 -18.27 2.17
N ILE A 8 -31.98 -18.97 2.98
CA ILE A 8 -32.49 -19.96 3.95
C ILE A 8 -33.36 -19.30 5.03
N LEU A 9 -32.92 -18.16 5.57
CA LEU A 9 -33.68 -17.44 6.59
C LEU A 9 -34.92 -16.71 6.04
N GLN A 10 -34.97 -16.43 4.74
CA GLN A 10 -36.18 -15.91 4.06
C GLN A 10 -37.19 -17.02 3.74
N THR A 11 -36.73 -18.24 3.50
CA THR A 11 -37.58 -19.37 3.10
C THR A 11 -38.14 -20.14 4.30
N LEU A 12 -37.41 -20.19 5.42
CA LEU A 12 -37.79 -20.93 6.62
C LEU A 12 -37.71 -20.04 7.86
N ASP A 13 -38.83 -19.96 8.60
CA ASP A 13 -38.88 -19.22 9.85
C ASP A 13 -37.88 -19.76 10.88
N THR A 14 -37.30 -18.83 11.65
CA THR A 14 -36.35 -19.07 12.74
C THR A 14 -36.85 -20.10 13.76
N HIS A 15 -38.17 -20.26 13.92
CA HIS A 15 -38.79 -21.24 14.81
C HIS A 15 -38.61 -22.71 14.41
N HIS A 16 -38.18 -22.99 13.17
CA HIS A 16 -37.84 -24.33 12.69
C HIS A 16 -36.40 -24.75 13.01
N TRP A 17 -35.57 -23.82 13.49
CA TRP A 17 -34.16 -24.08 13.75
C TRP A 17 -33.91 -24.38 15.23
N ALA A 18 -33.06 -25.37 15.48
CA ALA A 18 -32.60 -25.73 16.82
C ALA A 18 -31.08 -25.80 16.87
N HIS A 19 -30.50 -25.40 18.00
CA HIS A 19 -29.06 -25.48 18.20
C HIS A 19 -28.62 -26.92 18.49
N VAL A 20 -27.65 -27.41 17.71
CA VAL A 20 -26.92 -28.65 17.99
C VAL A 20 -25.61 -28.28 18.65
N ALA A 21 -25.36 -28.80 19.85
CA ALA A 21 -24.10 -28.58 20.55
C ALA A 21 -22.91 -29.12 19.75
N THR A 22 -21.78 -28.42 19.78
CA THR A 22 -20.56 -28.73 19.00
C THR A 22 -20.14 -30.21 19.10
N LYS A 23 -20.19 -30.80 20.30
CA LYS A 23 -19.82 -32.23 20.50
C LYS A 23 -20.72 -33.22 19.77
N LYS A 24 -21.93 -32.80 19.37
CA LYS A 24 -22.94 -33.63 18.67
C LYS A 24 -23.12 -33.22 17.21
N ASN A 25 -22.32 -32.27 16.70
CA ASN A 25 -22.42 -31.77 15.34
C ASN A 25 -21.34 -32.41 14.44
N PRO A 26 -21.69 -33.34 13.55
CA PRO A 26 -20.69 -33.98 12.68
C PRO A 26 -20.00 -32.98 11.74
N ALA A 27 -20.67 -31.88 11.33
CA ALA A 27 -20.09 -30.88 10.45
C ALA A 27 -18.91 -30.11 11.07
N ASP A 28 -18.80 -30.08 12.40
CA ASP A 28 -17.65 -29.48 13.09
C ASP A 28 -16.36 -30.27 12.79
N CYS A 29 -16.42 -31.59 12.58
CA CYS A 29 -15.26 -32.42 12.27
C CYS A 29 -14.63 -32.01 10.93
N ALA A 30 -15.46 -31.77 9.91
CA ALA A 30 -15.01 -31.35 8.59
C ALA A 30 -14.49 -29.91 8.56
N SER A 31 -15.07 -29.02 9.38
CA SER A 31 -14.72 -27.60 9.37
C SER A 31 -13.55 -27.24 10.28
N ARG A 32 -13.35 -27.97 11.38
CA ARG A 32 -12.26 -27.73 12.34
C ARG A 32 -11.03 -28.62 12.11
N GLY A 33 -11.19 -29.68 11.32
CA GLY A 33 -10.15 -30.67 11.05
C GLY A 33 -10.07 -31.72 12.16
N VAL A 34 -9.91 -32.98 11.76
CA VAL A 34 -9.75 -34.14 12.63
C VAL A 34 -8.73 -35.08 12.00
N SER A 35 -7.93 -35.78 12.80
CA SER A 35 -6.94 -36.73 12.25
C SER A 35 -7.62 -37.97 11.66
N PRO A 36 -7.00 -38.68 10.69
CA PRO A 36 -7.59 -39.88 10.10
C PRO A 36 -7.87 -41.00 11.12
N VAL A 37 -7.03 -41.13 12.15
CA VAL A 37 -7.20 -42.13 13.21
C VAL A 37 -8.41 -41.79 14.08
N GLU A 38 -8.50 -40.55 14.57
CA GLU A 38 -9.65 -40.09 15.35
C GLU A 38 -10.95 -40.15 14.54
N LEU A 39 -10.90 -39.82 13.24
CA LEU A 39 -12.06 -39.92 12.37
C LEU A 39 -12.56 -41.36 12.27
N SER A 40 -11.66 -42.34 12.15
CA SER A 40 -12.02 -43.76 12.04
C SER A 40 -12.75 -44.30 13.27
N GLU A 41 -12.54 -43.70 14.44
CA GLU A 41 -13.18 -44.07 15.71
C GLU A 41 -14.42 -43.21 16.02
N MET A 42 -14.72 -42.18 15.23
CA MET A 42 -15.83 -41.25 15.48
C MET A 42 -17.18 -41.77 14.99
N VAL A 43 -17.94 -42.36 15.91
CA VAL A 43 -19.32 -42.83 15.67
C VAL A 43 -20.25 -41.72 15.19
N THR A 44 -20.12 -40.50 15.73
CA THR A 44 -20.99 -39.36 15.38
C THR A 44 -20.87 -38.91 13.93
N TRP A 45 -19.73 -39.12 13.28
CA TRP A 45 -19.52 -38.79 11.88
C TRP A 45 -20.19 -39.81 10.96
N PHE A 46 -20.04 -41.11 11.25
CA PHE A 46 -20.54 -42.18 10.40
C PHE A 46 -22.01 -42.53 10.65
N GLU A 47 -22.45 -42.54 11.91
CA GLU A 47 -23.82 -42.90 12.29
C GLU A 47 -24.72 -41.71 12.58
N GLY A 48 -24.13 -40.51 12.66
CA GLY A 48 -24.84 -39.31 13.10
C GLY A 48 -25.10 -39.27 14.61
N PRO A 49 -25.55 -38.12 15.13
CA PRO A 49 -25.88 -38.00 16.53
C PRO A 49 -27.15 -38.77 16.90
N GLU A 50 -27.15 -39.36 18.09
CA GLU A 50 -28.18 -40.27 18.59
C GLU A 50 -29.61 -39.69 18.56
N PHE A 51 -29.76 -38.37 18.74
CA PHE A 51 -31.08 -37.73 18.72
C PHE A 51 -31.76 -37.80 17.35
N LEU A 52 -31.01 -37.99 16.25
CA LEU A 52 -31.58 -38.19 14.91
C LEU A 52 -32.14 -39.61 14.70
N LYS A 53 -31.76 -40.56 15.55
CA LYS A 53 -32.30 -41.93 15.52
C LYS A 53 -33.70 -42.01 16.15
N ASN A 54 -34.12 -40.97 16.89
CA ASN A 54 -35.43 -40.90 17.53
C ASN A 54 -36.50 -40.32 16.59
N ARG A 55 -37.71 -40.89 16.57
CA ARG A 55 -38.85 -40.38 15.78
C ARG A 55 -39.30 -38.98 16.18
N VAL A 56 -39.07 -38.59 17.43
CA VAL A 56 -39.42 -37.28 17.98
C VAL A 56 -38.15 -36.64 18.52
N ILE A 57 -37.78 -35.50 17.95
CA ILE A 57 -36.58 -34.75 18.37
C ILE A 57 -37.01 -33.67 19.35
N VAL A 58 -36.69 -33.85 20.63
CA VAL A 58 -36.93 -32.85 21.67
C VAL A 58 -35.79 -31.84 21.66
N CYS A 59 -36.05 -30.65 21.15
CA CYS A 59 -35.06 -29.56 21.08
C CYS A 59 -35.37 -28.43 22.07
N LYS A 60 -34.34 -27.92 22.75
CA LYS A 60 -34.45 -26.66 23.50
C LYS A 60 -34.36 -25.50 22.50
N LYS A 61 -35.48 -24.84 22.23
CA LYS A 61 -35.48 -23.62 21.42
C LYS A 61 -34.74 -22.52 22.20
N PRO A 62 -33.85 -21.73 21.57
CA PRO A 62 -33.28 -20.57 22.23
C PRO A 62 -34.42 -19.64 22.64
N LYS A 63 -34.40 -19.17 23.89
CA LYS A 63 -35.30 -18.08 24.31
C LYS A 63 -34.99 -16.89 23.42
N HIS A 64 -36.01 -16.30 22.80
CA HIS A 64 -35.85 -15.09 21.99
C HIS A 64 -35.33 -13.97 22.91
N LEU A 65 -34.03 -13.76 22.92
CA LEU A 65 -33.44 -12.57 23.52
C LEU A 65 -33.61 -11.46 22.51
N VAL A 66 -34.64 -10.62 22.69
CA VAL A 66 -34.68 -9.30 22.06
C VAL A 66 -33.44 -8.58 22.54
N THR A 67 -32.40 -8.59 21.70
CA THR A 67 -31.10 -8.07 22.09
C THR A 67 -31.13 -6.58 21.79
N ASN A 68 -31.32 -5.76 22.83
CA ASN A 68 -30.87 -4.37 22.75
C ASN A 68 -29.36 -4.42 22.51
N LEU A 69 -28.91 -3.82 21.40
CA LEU A 69 -27.51 -3.70 20.96
C LEU A 69 -26.55 -3.77 22.15
N GLU A 70 -25.90 -4.92 22.34
CA GLU A 70 -24.91 -5.08 23.40
C GLU A 70 -23.83 -4.01 23.20
N GLN A 71 -23.66 -3.15 24.20
CA GLN A 71 -22.49 -2.29 24.29
C GLN A 71 -21.27 -3.20 24.44
N VAL A 72 -20.60 -3.46 23.31
CA VAL A 72 -19.29 -4.09 23.31
C VAL A 72 -18.35 -3.23 24.16
N LYS A 73 -18.08 -3.65 25.40
CA LYS A 73 -17.00 -3.11 26.21
C LYS A 73 -15.69 -3.52 25.55
N VAL A 74 -15.23 -2.72 24.61
CA VAL A 74 -13.91 -2.88 24.01
C VAL A 74 -12.87 -2.53 25.09
N HIS A 75 -12.23 -3.54 25.66
CA HIS A 75 -10.98 -3.35 26.37
C HIS A 75 -9.91 -2.97 25.34
N ALA A 76 -9.72 -1.67 25.13
CA ALA A 76 -8.67 -1.16 24.27
C ALA A 76 -7.32 -1.29 25.01
N ALA A 77 -6.62 -2.41 24.80
CA ALA A 77 -5.21 -2.49 25.12
C ALA A 77 -4.45 -1.50 24.23
N VAL A 78 -3.83 -0.48 24.84
CA VAL A 78 -3.04 0.53 24.13
C VAL A 78 -1.74 -0.12 23.65
N VAL A 79 -1.76 -0.74 22.48
CA VAL A 79 -0.53 -1.13 21.77
C VAL A 79 -0.02 0.11 21.03
N ASN A 80 0.79 0.90 21.71
CA ASN A 80 1.04 2.31 21.39
C ASN A 80 2.00 2.61 20.22
N THR A 81 2.30 1.66 19.32
CA THR A 81 3.41 1.87 18.34
C THR A 81 3.13 1.43 16.90
N THR A 82 2.08 0.67 16.61
CA THR A 82 1.93 0.06 15.26
C THR A 82 0.95 0.77 14.33
N LEU A 83 0.08 1.64 14.83
CA LEU A 83 -0.96 2.27 14.00
C LEU A 83 -0.34 3.07 12.84
N TRP A 84 0.65 3.90 13.14
CA TRP A 84 1.26 4.84 12.19
C TRP A 84 2.04 4.14 11.06
N LEU A 85 2.49 2.90 11.29
CA LEU A 85 3.30 2.11 10.36
C LEU A 85 2.47 1.26 9.40
N ARG A 86 1.14 1.18 9.59
CA ARG A 86 0.24 0.30 8.82
C ARG A 86 -0.26 0.91 7.51
N PHE A 87 0.18 2.11 7.16
CA PHE A 87 -0.32 2.85 6.00
C PHE A 87 0.70 2.88 4.88
N SER A 88 0.22 2.72 3.66
CA SER A 88 0.99 2.90 2.41
C SER A 88 0.61 4.17 1.65
N SER A 89 -0.39 4.90 2.12
CA SER A 89 -0.89 6.13 1.49
C SER A 89 -1.11 7.23 2.53
N PHE A 90 -0.53 8.40 2.27
CA PHE A 90 -0.70 9.59 3.11
C PHE A 90 -2.17 10.00 3.23
N SER A 91 -2.88 10.09 2.11
CA SER A 91 -4.31 10.41 2.08
C SER A 91 -5.17 9.38 2.84
N LYS A 92 -4.75 8.10 2.90
CA LYS A 92 -5.47 7.08 3.69
C LYS A 92 -5.21 7.25 5.19
N LEU A 93 -3.95 7.46 5.58
CA LEU A 93 -3.59 7.76 6.97
C LEU A 93 -4.39 8.94 7.51
N VAL A 94 -4.37 10.07 6.79
CA VAL A 94 -5.04 11.31 7.21
C VAL A 94 -6.54 11.10 7.37
N ARG A 95 -7.20 10.41 6.43
CA ARG A 95 -8.64 10.13 6.51
C ARG A 95 -8.99 9.25 7.72
N VAL A 96 -8.22 8.19 7.96
CA VAL A 96 -8.47 7.31 9.12
C VAL A 96 -8.28 8.08 10.43
N VAL A 97 -7.21 8.87 10.54
CA VAL A 97 -6.97 9.72 11.72
C VAL A 97 -8.10 10.74 11.89
N ALA A 98 -8.60 11.34 10.81
CA ALA A 98 -9.71 12.29 10.84
C ALA A 98 -11.00 11.65 11.36
N TYR A 99 -11.38 10.48 10.84
CA TYR A 99 -12.55 9.76 11.35
C TYR A 99 -12.41 9.35 12.82
N CYS A 100 -11.23 8.87 13.23
CA CYS A 100 -10.96 8.55 14.63
C CYS A 100 -11.12 9.79 15.53
N ARG A 101 -10.59 10.94 15.09
CA ARG A 101 -10.68 12.21 15.84
C ARG A 101 -12.10 12.75 15.89
N ARG A 102 -12.85 12.67 14.79
CA ARG A 102 -14.27 13.04 14.73
C ARG A 102 -15.08 12.27 15.77
N TRP A 103 -14.90 10.95 15.82
CA TRP A 103 -15.56 10.13 16.84
C TRP A 103 -15.14 10.50 18.27
N LEU A 104 -13.84 10.74 18.51
CA LEU A 104 -13.35 11.15 19.82
C LEU A 104 -13.91 12.51 20.27
N ARG A 105 -14.11 13.47 19.37
CA ARG A 105 -14.72 14.78 19.68
C ARG A 105 -16.17 14.63 20.11
N VAL A 106 -16.96 13.83 19.38
CA VAL A 106 -18.35 13.52 19.73
C VAL A 106 -18.42 12.82 21.09
N ARG A 107 -17.58 11.82 21.33
CA ARG A 107 -17.55 11.08 22.61
C ARG A 107 -17.19 11.97 23.79
N LYS A 108 -16.32 12.96 23.59
CA LYS A 108 -15.92 13.93 24.62
C LYS A 108 -16.92 15.08 24.81
N GLY A 109 -18.04 15.09 24.08
CA GLY A 109 -19.01 16.19 24.12
C GLY A 109 -18.51 17.50 23.54
N LEU A 110 -17.37 17.48 22.83
CA LEU A 110 -16.76 18.68 22.22
C LEU A 110 -17.42 19.08 20.91
N SER A 111 -18.22 18.19 20.31
CA SER A 111 -18.95 18.44 19.07
C SER A 111 -20.25 17.66 19.06
N SER A 112 -21.27 18.21 18.40
CA SER A 112 -22.49 17.46 18.07
C SER A 112 -22.16 16.32 17.10
N ARG A 113 -23.09 15.36 16.96
CA ARG A 113 -22.98 14.34 15.92
C ARG A 113 -22.87 15.02 14.55
N PRO A 114 -21.93 14.59 13.70
CA PRO A 114 -21.74 15.20 12.40
C PRO A 114 -23.02 15.09 11.58
N SER A 115 -23.38 16.15 10.87
CA SER A 115 -24.53 16.21 9.96
C SER A 115 -24.27 15.48 8.63
N SER A 116 -22.99 15.29 8.27
CA SER A 116 -22.58 14.65 7.01
C SER A 116 -21.52 13.55 7.25
N GLU A 117 -21.58 12.50 6.43
CA GLU A 117 -20.59 11.42 6.41
C GLU A 117 -19.23 11.88 5.83
N ALA A 118 -19.24 12.92 4.99
CA ALA A 118 -18.03 13.46 4.37
C ALA A 118 -17.17 14.20 5.40
N LEU A 119 -15.83 14.09 5.27
CA LEU A 119 -14.88 14.82 6.10
C LEU A 119 -14.81 16.29 5.67
N GLU A 120 -14.84 17.20 6.65
CA GLU A 120 -14.62 18.61 6.40
C GLU A 120 -13.14 18.89 6.18
N ARG A 121 -12.85 19.95 5.43
CA ARG A 121 -11.47 20.40 5.18
C ARG A 121 -10.71 20.65 6.48
N GLN A 122 -11.35 21.29 7.45
CA GLN A 122 -10.74 21.60 8.73
C GLN A 122 -10.33 20.34 9.51
N GLU A 123 -11.14 19.28 9.45
CA GLU A 123 -10.82 18.01 10.11
C GLU A 123 -9.64 17.31 9.46
N ILE A 124 -9.52 17.41 8.13
CA ILE A 124 -8.38 16.90 7.38
C ILE A 124 -7.12 17.67 7.76
N GLU A 125 -7.16 19.01 7.76
CA GLU A 125 -6.02 19.86 8.13
C GLU A 125 -5.58 19.62 9.58
N ASP A 126 -6.52 19.54 10.53
CA ASP A 126 -6.25 19.18 11.92
C ASP A 126 -5.58 17.80 12.04
N SER A 127 -6.01 16.83 11.22
CA SER A 127 -5.47 15.46 11.25
C SER A 127 -4.08 15.39 10.66
N ILE A 128 -3.79 16.15 9.60
CA ILE A 128 -2.44 16.33 9.07
C ILE A 128 -1.54 16.90 10.17
N ARG A 129 -1.99 17.96 10.85
CA ARG A 129 -1.24 18.61 11.94
C ARG A 129 -0.92 17.62 13.07
N VAL A 130 -1.87 16.79 13.47
CA VAL A 130 -1.65 15.75 14.50
C VAL A 130 -0.59 14.73 14.06
N CYS A 131 -0.65 14.26 12.80
CA CYS A 131 0.34 13.33 12.28
C CYS A 131 1.75 13.95 12.28
N ILE A 132 1.84 15.24 11.92
CA ILE A 132 3.11 15.99 11.91
C ILE A 132 3.65 16.15 13.32
N LYS A 133 2.83 16.60 14.28
CA LYS A 133 3.24 16.75 15.68
C LYS A 133 3.75 15.44 16.26
N LYS A 134 3.02 14.34 16.05
CA LYS A 134 3.44 13.01 16.48
C LYS A 134 4.78 12.60 15.87
N CYS A 135 4.96 12.86 14.57
CA CYS A 135 6.22 12.60 13.87
C CYS A 135 7.38 13.46 14.41
N GLN A 136 7.13 14.71 14.79
CA GLN A 136 8.14 15.62 15.35
C GLN A 136 8.48 15.26 16.80
N GLU A 137 7.49 14.86 17.60
CA GLU A 137 7.71 14.37 18.98
C GLU A 137 8.61 13.13 18.99
N GLU A 138 8.41 12.19 18.06
CA GLU A 138 9.24 10.98 17.94
C GLU A 138 10.65 11.26 17.42
N GLY A 139 10.81 12.21 16.50
CA GLY A 139 12.10 12.47 15.84
C GLY A 139 12.95 13.59 16.44
N PHE A 140 12.31 14.56 17.12
CA PHE A 140 12.90 15.81 17.61
C PHE A 140 12.45 16.15 19.04
N GLY A 141 12.15 15.14 19.87
CA GLY A 141 11.60 15.35 21.21
C GLY A 141 12.46 16.27 22.09
N GLU A 142 13.79 16.10 22.06
CA GLU A 142 14.71 16.95 22.83
C GLU A 142 14.72 18.41 22.33
N GLU A 143 14.74 18.61 21.01
CA GLU A 143 14.68 19.94 20.39
C GLU A 143 13.34 20.63 20.65
N LEU A 144 12.25 19.87 20.67
CA LEU A 144 10.91 20.38 20.89
C LEU A 144 10.74 20.88 22.33
N GLU A 145 11.30 20.17 23.30
CA GLU A 145 11.32 20.61 24.70
C GLU A 145 12.21 21.84 24.94
N GLU A 146 13.37 21.92 24.28
CA GLU A 146 14.21 23.12 24.33
C GLU A 146 13.54 24.34 23.70
N LEU A 147 12.90 24.17 22.54
CA LEU A 147 12.15 25.25 21.89
C LEU A 147 10.99 25.74 22.76
N ARG A 148 10.31 24.84 23.47
CA ARG A 148 9.23 25.20 24.41
C ARG A 148 9.75 25.98 25.62
N LYS A 149 10.90 25.60 26.18
CA LYS A 149 11.46 26.21 27.40
C LYS A 149 12.22 27.51 27.15
N HIS A 150 13.03 27.54 26.10
CA HIS A 150 14.02 28.60 25.87
C HIS A 150 13.78 29.38 24.57
N GLY A 151 12.86 28.94 23.71
CA GLY A 151 12.59 29.55 22.40
C GLY A 151 13.70 29.37 21.36
N ILE A 152 14.90 28.94 21.77
CA ILE A 152 16.10 28.82 20.96
C ILE A 152 16.79 27.49 21.29
N ILE A 153 17.31 26.81 20.26
CA ILE A 153 18.10 25.58 20.40
C ILE A 153 19.58 25.92 20.54
N ASP A 154 20.28 25.25 21.45
CA ASP A 154 21.75 25.32 21.51
C ASP A 154 22.38 24.64 20.27
N LYS A 155 22.81 25.48 19.33
CA LYS A 155 23.39 25.06 18.05
C LYS A 155 24.68 24.27 18.22
N LYS A 156 25.33 24.24 19.39
CA LYS A 156 26.62 23.55 19.56
C LYS A 156 26.48 22.03 19.75
N LYS A 157 25.30 21.49 20.03
CA LYS A 157 25.17 20.08 20.45
C LYS A 157 24.38 19.14 19.51
N LYS A 158 23.66 19.65 18.50
CA LYS A 158 22.59 18.85 17.85
C LYS A 158 22.72 18.63 16.35
N LYS A 159 21.99 17.64 15.82
CA LYS A 159 21.96 17.22 14.40
C LYS A 159 21.48 18.31 13.44
N LEU A 160 20.88 19.38 13.96
CA LEU A 160 20.20 20.44 13.19
C LEU A 160 20.94 21.78 13.19
N LYS A 161 22.25 21.82 13.51
CA LYS A 161 23.04 23.08 13.64
C LYS A 161 22.92 24.05 12.46
N THR A 162 22.76 23.50 11.26
CA THR A 162 22.74 24.26 10.01
C THR A 162 21.39 24.86 9.69
N LEU A 163 20.33 24.49 10.40
CA LEU A 163 18.97 24.97 10.16
C LEU A 163 18.60 26.01 11.22
N ASN A 164 17.97 27.09 10.77
CA ASN A 164 17.27 27.99 11.68
C ASN A 164 15.87 27.39 11.88
N ILE A 165 15.52 26.95 13.09
CA ILE A 165 14.22 26.33 13.35
C ILE A 165 13.52 27.08 14.48
N PHE A 166 12.20 27.15 14.39
CA PHE A 166 11.36 27.80 15.37
C PHE A 166 10.03 27.05 15.49
N LEU A 167 9.29 27.35 16.56
CA LEU A 167 7.95 26.82 16.80
C LEU A 167 6.92 27.80 16.22
N ASP A 168 5.97 27.31 15.42
CA ASP A 168 4.85 28.14 14.96
C ASP A 168 3.77 28.32 16.04
N SER A 169 2.78 29.17 15.75
CA SER A 169 1.64 29.43 16.64
C SER A 169 0.82 28.18 16.98
N GLU A 170 0.95 27.13 16.18
CA GLU A 170 0.26 25.86 16.37
C GLU A 170 1.12 24.82 17.07
N GLY A 171 2.36 25.14 17.44
CA GLY A 171 3.27 24.22 18.12
C GLY A 171 3.97 23.21 17.22
N VAL A 172 4.14 23.52 15.93
CA VAL A 172 4.85 22.70 14.94
C VAL A 172 6.23 23.31 14.66
N ILE A 173 7.26 22.46 14.57
CA ILE A 173 8.60 22.90 14.23
C ILE A 173 8.68 23.24 12.74
N ARG A 174 9.14 24.45 12.42
CA ARG A 174 9.35 24.93 11.05
C ARG A 174 10.76 25.42 10.85
N VAL A 175 11.16 25.46 9.58
CA VAL A 175 12.48 25.95 9.17
C VAL A 175 12.37 27.40 8.72
N GLY A 176 13.11 28.29 9.38
CA GLY A 176 13.34 29.67 8.97
C GLY A 176 14.32 29.77 7.81
N GLY A 177 14.25 30.87 7.07
CA GLY A 177 15.08 31.11 5.89
C GLY A 177 15.17 32.57 5.50
N ARG A 178 15.77 32.86 4.34
CA ARG A 178 15.98 34.22 3.83
C ARG A 178 14.81 34.76 3.01
N LEU A 179 13.71 34.02 2.93
CA LEU A 179 12.54 34.35 2.08
C LEU A 179 11.43 35.08 2.85
N GLU A 180 11.72 35.58 4.05
CA GLU A 180 10.73 36.23 4.92
C GLU A 180 10.03 37.41 4.25
N MET A 181 10.80 38.26 3.53
CA MET A 181 10.30 39.42 2.79
C MET A 181 9.70 39.12 1.41
N SER A 182 9.60 37.84 1.00
CA SER A 182 9.02 37.47 -0.30
C SER A 182 7.49 37.56 -0.29
N SER A 183 6.86 37.52 -1.46
CA SER A 183 5.39 37.42 -1.60
C SER A 183 4.84 36.00 -1.44
N LEU A 184 5.70 35.03 -1.11
CA LEU A 184 5.32 33.62 -0.96
C LEU A 184 4.39 33.39 0.24
N SER A 185 3.65 32.28 0.21
CA SER A 185 2.82 31.89 1.36
C SER A 185 3.68 31.54 2.57
N PHE A 186 3.10 31.63 3.77
CA PHE A 186 3.80 31.31 5.02
C PHE A 186 4.39 29.89 5.02
N ASN A 187 3.68 28.91 4.45
CA ASN A 187 4.15 27.53 4.37
C ASN A 187 5.36 27.35 3.43
N GLU A 188 5.44 28.14 2.36
CA GLU A 188 6.56 28.10 1.42
C GLU A 188 7.79 28.82 1.99
N LYS A 189 7.58 29.92 2.71
CA LYS A 189 8.63 30.63 3.44
C LYS A 189 9.21 29.78 4.57
N HIS A 190 8.33 29.11 5.29
CA HIS A 190 8.64 28.36 6.52
C HIS A 190 8.13 26.92 6.44
N PRO A 191 8.81 26.06 5.66
CA PRO A 191 8.39 24.68 5.50
C PRO A 191 8.49 23.90 6.81
N ILE A 192 7.58 22.94 6.98
CA ILE A 192 7.46 22.13 8.19
C ILE A 192 8.61 21.13 8.26
N LEU A 193 9.33 21.10 9.37
CA LEU A 193 10.47 20.19 9.53
C LEU A 193 9.99 18.75 9.75
N ILE A 194 10.48 17.81 8.94
CA ILE A 194 10.16 16.38 9.06
C ILE A 194 11.46 15.58 9.23
N PRO A 195 11.53 14.67 10.22
CA PRO A 195 12.69 13.80 10.41
C PRO A 195 12.89 12.84 9.23
N LYS A 196 14.14 12.46 8.99
CA LYS A 196 14.54 11.64 7.83
C LYS A 196 13.88 10.26 7.84
N GLU A 197 13.94 9.57 8.98
CA GLU A 197 13.47 8.19 9.13
C GLU A 197 12.24 8.19 10.03
N SER A 198 11.09 8.50 9.42
CA SER A 198 9.81 8.51 10.12
C SER A 198 8.72 7.83 9.30
N PHE A 199 7.66 7.39 9.98
CA PHE A 199 6.48 6.82 9.33
C PHE A 199 5.89 7.77 8.27
N LEU A 200 6.05 9.09 8.47
CA LEU A 200 5.48 10.11 7.60
C LEU A 200 6.37 10.42 6.38
N SER A 201 7.70 10.36 6.53
CA SER A 201 8.66 10.72 5.47
C SER A 201 8.42 9.95 4.16
N GLY A 202 8.30 8.63 4.24
CA GLY A 202 8.04 7.76 3.07
C GLY A 202 6.68 8.01 2.45
N LEU A 203 5.65 8.24 3.28
CA LEU A 203 4.29 8.54 2.82
C LEU A 203 4.21 9.88 2.08
N LEU A 204 4.90 10.91 2.57
CA LEU A 204 4.97 12.22 1.90
C LEU A 204 5.71 12.13 0.56
N ILE A 205 6.77 11.34 0.48
CA ILE A 205 7.50 11.13 -0.79
C ILE A 205 6.62 10.39 -1.81
N ALA A 206 5.89 9.36 -1.36
CA ALA A 206 4.94 8.64 -2.20
C ALA A 206 3.79 9.54 -2.68
N ASP A 207 3.25 10.39 -1.80
CA ASP A 207 2.23 11.39 -2.16
C ASP A 207 2.76 12.41 -3.16
N ALA A 208 3.96 12.96 -2.93
CA ALA A 208 4.62 13.89 -3.85
C ALA A 208 4.84 13.27 -5.23
N HIS A 209 5.25 12.00 -5.29
CA HIS A 209 5.41 11.28 -6.55
C HIS A 209 4.08 11.18 -7.33
N GLN A 210 2.96 10.91 -6.65
CA GLN A 210 1.64 10.87 -7.26
C GLN A 210 1.17 12.27 -7.69
N LYS A 211 1.31 13.28 -6.82
CA LYS A 211 0.87 14.66 -7.07
C LYS A 211 1.65 15.36 -8.18
N THR A 212 2.91 14.98 -8.38
CA THR A 212 3.75 15.47 -9.48
C THR A 212 3.64 14.61 -10.75
N LEU A 213 2.68 13.68 -10.81
CA LEU A 213 2.42 12.81 -11.96
C LEU A 213 3.66 12.02 -12.41
N LEU A 214 4.32 11.32 -11.47
CA LEU A 214 5.59 10.60 -11.70
C LEU A 214 6.75 11.53 -12.10
N GLY A 215 6.70 12.77 -11.64
CA GLY A 215 7.73 13.78 -11.85
C GLY A 215 9.13 13.31 -11.41
N GLY A 216 10.16 13.83 -12.07
CA GLY A 216 11.54 13.53 -11.71
C GLY A 216 11.91 13.98 -10.28
N PRO A 217 13.04 13.51 -9.73
CA PRO A 217 13.44 13.83 -8.36
C PRO A 217 13.50 15.33 -8.03
N GLN A 218 13.85 16.16 -9.02
CA GLN A 218 13.92 17.61 -8.86
C GLN A 218 12.53 18.27 -8.75
N LEU A 219 11.54 17.78 -9.49
CA LEU A 219 10.17 18.27 -9.38
C LEU A 219 9.55 17.86 -8.03
N MET A 220 9.76 16.60 -7.63
CA MET A 220 9.30 16.08 -6.35
C MET A 220 9.85 16.86 -5.16
N ILE A 221 11.16 17.20 -5.17
CA ILE A 221 11.74 17.96 -4.06
C ILE A 221 11.22 19.40 -4.00
N THR A 222 10.98 20.05 -5.15
CA THR A 222 10.39 21.38 -5.18
C THR A 222 8.96 21.35 -4.64
N TYR A 223 8.15 20.37 -5.06
CA TYR A 223 6.81 20.16 -4.52
C TYR A 223 6.83 19.96 -3.01
N LEU A 224 7.71 19.07 -2.52
CA LEU A 224 7.84 18.83 -1.08
C LEU A 224 8.28 20.10 -0.34
N ARG A 225 9.27 20.84 -0.85
CA ARG A 225 9.79 22.05 -0.21
C ARG A 225 8.80 23.21 -0.11
N SER A 226 7.74 23.23 -0.93
CA SER A 226 6.66 24.20 -0.77
C SER A 226 5.89 24.04 0.55
N LYS A 227 6.01 22.89 1.22
CA LYS A 227 5.25 22.55 2.44
C LYS A 227 6.10 21.93 3.56
N TYR A 228 7.06 21.11 3.20
CA TYR A 228 7.82 20.24 4.10
C TYR A 228 9.33 20.31 3.82
N TRP A 229 10.09 20.41 4.90
CA TRP A 229 11.53 20.26 4.91
C TRP A 229 11.89 18.89 5.51
N ILE A 230 11.99 17.87 4.65
CA ILE A 230 12.41 16.53 5.09
C ILE A 230 13.95 16.51 5.19
N VAL A 231 14.48 16.15 6.36
CA VAL A 231 15.94 16.01 6.55
C VAL A 231 16.46 14.93 5.59
N GLY A 232 17.43 15.28 4.75
CA GLY A 232 17.98 14.35 3.75
C GLY A 232 17.04 13.99 2.59
N ALA A 233 16.00 14.81 2.31
CA ALA A 233 14.97 14.53 1.30
C ALA A 233 15.50 14.03 -0.05
N LYS A 234 16.56 14.66 -0.58
CA LYS A 234 17.16 14.31 -1.89
C LYS A 234 17.51 12.82 -1.99
N SER A 235 18.09 12.25 -0.92
CA SER A 235 18.52 10.86 -0.90
C SER A 235 17.32 9.91 -0.89
N LEU A 236 16.32 10.20 -0.06
CA LEU A 236 15.09 9.40 0.05
C LEU A 236 14.26 9.44 -1.23
N ILE A 237 14.13 10.62 -1.85
CA ILE A 237 13.43 10.80 -3.12
C ILE A 237 14.12 10.01 -4.22
N LYS A 238 15.46 10.09 -4.34
CA LYS A 238 16.21 9.31 -5.34
C LYS A 238 16.06 7.80 -5.11
N LYS A 239 16.09 7.35 -3.85
CA LYS A 239 15.86 5.94 -3.48
C LYS A 239 14.46 5.49 -3.91
N TYR A 240 13.43 6.27 -3.58
CA TYR A 240 12.05 5.98 -3.96
C TYR A 240 11.86 5.97 -5.49
N TYR A 241 12.37 6.98 -6.18
CA TYR A 241 12.26 7.11 -7.64
C TYR A 241 12.91 5.92 -8.37
N ARG A 242 14.11 5.49 -7.93
CA ARG A 242 14.78 4.30 -8.48
C ARG A 242 14.05 2.99 -8.18
N GLY A 243 13.33 2.91 -7.05
CA GLY A 243 12.51 1.75 -6.71
C GLY A 243 11.15 1.71 -7.41
N CYS A 244 10.73 2.81 -8.06
CA CYS A 244 9.47 2.89 -8.77
C CYS A 244 9.58 2.16 -10.13
N VAL A 245 8.85 1.07 -10.29
CA VAL A 245 8.82 0.27 -11.53
C VAL A 245 8.39 1.12 -12.72
N THR A 246 7.35 1.95 -12.55
CA THR A 246 6.83 2.82 -13.60
C THR A 246 7.87 3.85 -14.06
N CYS A 247 8.53 4.54 -13.12
CA CYS A 247 9.60 5.48 -13.45
C CYS A 247 10.79 4.76 -14.10
N THR A 248 11.15 3.58 -13.63
CA THR A 248 12.27 2.80 -14.19
C THR A 248 11.99 2.41 -15.64
N ARG A 249 10.77 1.96 -15.94
CA ARG A 249 10.35 1.64 -17.32
C ARG A 249 10.42 2.86 -18.23
N TYR A 250 9.85 3.99 -17.82
CA TYR A 250 9.81 5.20 -18.65
C TYR A 250 11.15 5.95 -18.73
N SER A 251 12.02 5.82 -17.74
CA SER A 251 13.35 6.42 -17.75
C SER A 251 14.42 5.57 -18.41
N SER A 252 14.08 4.33 -18.80
CA SER A 252 15.00 3.44 -19.51
C SER A 252 15.42 4.08 -20.83
N ARG A 253 16.73 4.26 -21.02
CA ARG A 253 17.30 4.69 -22.28
C ARG A 253 17.64 3.44 -23.08
N SER A 254 17.38 3.46 -24.39
CA SER A 254 17.91 2.45 -25.29
C SER A 254 19.44 2.42 -25.15
N THR A 255 19.96 1.33 -24.60
CA THR A 255 21.40 1.11 -24.54
C THR A 255 21.90 0.86 -25.96
N SER A 256 22.96 1.55 -26.38
CA SER A 256 23.68 1.16 -27.58
C SER A 256 24.29 -0.22 -27.34
N GLN A 257 23.92 -1.20 -28.15
CA GLN A 257 24.58 -2.50 -28.13
C GLN A 257 26.05 -2.28 -28.51
N LEU A 258 26.98 -2.69 -27.65
CA LEU A 258 28.38 -2.79 -28.04
C LEU A 258 28.46 -3.87 -29.12
N MET A 259 28.91 -3.52 -30.33
CA MET A 259 29.16 -4.53 -31.36
C MET A 259 30.20 -5.52 -30.85
N GLY A 260 29.89 -6.81 -30.93
CA GLY A 260 30.83 -7.86 -30.54
C GLY A 260 32.10 -7.82 -31.39
N GLN A 261 33.18 -8.39 -30.87
CA GLN A 261 34.40 -8.58 -31.67
C GLN A 261 34.09 -9.41 -32.91
N LEU A 262 34.65 -9.01 -34.05
CA LEU A 262 34.48 -9.75 -35.30
C LEU A 262 35.15 -11.13 -35.15
N PRO A 263 34.52 -12.22 -35.64
CA PRO A 263 35.18 -13.53 -35.67
C PRO A 263 36.48 -13.48 -36.46
N SER A 264 37.47 -14.30 -36.07
CA SER A 264 38.77 -14.38 -36.75
C SER A 264 38.62 -14.56 -38.27
N ALA A 265 37.66 -15.38 -38.69
CA ALA A 265 37.36 -15.62 -40.10
C ALA A 265 37.04 -14.36 -40.93
N ARG A 266 36.59 -13.25 -40.32
CA ARG A 266 36.33 -11.97 -41.01
C ARG A 266 37.54 -11.04 -41.07
N VAL A 267 38.58 -11.29 -40.28
CA VAL A 267 39.75 -10.39 -40.14
C VAL A 267 41.06 -11.06 -40.56
N THR A 268 41.07 -12.37 -40.78
CA THR A 268 42.22 -13.12 -41.31
C THR A 268 42.08 -13.40 -42.80
N LEU A 269 43.17 -13.28 -43.55
CA LEU A 269 43.23 -13.71 -44.95
C LEU A 269 43.03 -15.23 -45.05
N ASN A 270 42.06 -15.65 -45.88
CA ASN A 270 41.72 -17.04 -46.14
C ASN A 270 41.52 -17.27 -47.64
N LYS A 271 41.60 -18.53 -48.09
CA LYS A 271 41.24 -18.90 -49.46
C LYS A 271 39.74 -18.67 -49.71
N PRO A 272 39.31 -18.26 -50.92
CA PRO A 272 37.89 -18.17 -51.26
C PRO A 272 37.16 -19.48 -50.92
N PHE A 273 35.94 -19.38 -50.39
CA PHE A 273 35.07 -20.50 -49.98
C PHE A 273 35.57 -21.37 -48.80
N LEU A 274 36.66 -21.00 -48.11
CA LEU A 274 37.13 -21.72 -46.92
C LEU A 274 36.19 -21.54 -45.73
N VAL A 275 35.62 -20.34 -45.58
CA VAL A 275 34.60 -20.02 -44.59
C VAL A 275 33.48 -19.29 -45.32
N SER A 276 32.28 -19.85 -45.27
CA SER A 276 31.09 -19.26 -45.88
C SER A 276 29.98 -19.14 -44.83
N GLY A 277 29.27 -18.02 -44.84
CA GLY A 277 28.01 -17.84 -44.14
C GLY A 277 26.86 -18.34 -45.00
N VAL A 278 25.83 -18.88 -44.36
CA VAL A 278 24.57 -19.22 -45.03
C VAL A 278 23.47 -18.37 -44.40
N ASP A 279 22.74 -17.63 -45.24
CA ASP A 279 21.52 -16.93 -44.84
C ASP A 279 20.34 -17.45 -45.67
N TYR A 280 19.13 -17.35 -45.12
CA TYR A 280 17.91 -17.79 -45.80
C TYR A 280 16.97 -16.62 -46.02
N ALA A 281 16.58 -16.39 -47.27
CA ALA A 281 15.52 -15.45 -47.60
C ALA A 281 14.21 -16.21 -47.88
N GLY A 282 13.12 -15.84 -47.20
CA GLY A 282 11.80 -16.43 -47.46
C GLY A 282 10.76 -16.21 -46.36
N PRO A 283 9.56 -16.83 -46.48
CA PRO A 283 9.15 -17.71 -47.59
C PRO A 283 8.71 -16.92 -48.83
N ILE A 284 9.09 -17.42 -50.01
CA ILE A 284 8.56 -16.97 -51.30
C ILE A 284 7.72 -18.06 -51.94
N ASN A 285 6.68 -17.68 -52.69
CA ASN A 285 5.83 -18.63 -53.40
C ASN A 285 6.47 -18.98 -54.74
N ILE A 286 6.90 -20.23 -54.89
CA ILE A 286 7.53 -20.77 -56.09
C ILE A 286 6.50 -21.58 -56.87
N ARG A 287 6.47 -21.39 -58.19
CA ARG A 287 5.75 -22.26 -59.13
C ARG A 287 6.77 -23.01 -59.97
N ILE A 288 6.63 -24.33 -60.04
CA ILE A 288 7.56 -25.20 -60.80
C ILE A 288 7.42 -24.98 -62.31
N SER A 289 6.23 -24.58 -62.79
CA SER A 289 5.99 -24.32 -64.20
C SER A 289 4.98 -23.17 -64.41
N LYS A 290 5.09 -22.46 -65.53
CA LYS A 290 4.17 -21.40 -65.96
C LYS A 290 2.90 -22.04 -66.54
N GLY A 291 1.72 -21.60 -66.08
CA GLY A 291 0.43 -22.10 -66.58
C GLY A 291 -0.68 -22.02 -65.53
N ARG A 292 -1.95 -22.05 -65.96
CA ARG A 292 -3.12 -22.13 -65.06
C ARG A 292 -3.23 -23.55 -64.50
N GLY A 293 -3.49 -23.68 -63.20
CA GLY A 293 -3.65 -24.98 -62.51
C GLY A 293 -2.42 -25.50 -61.76
N ASN A 294 -1.24 -24.88 -61.95
CA ASN A 294 -0.04 -25.27 -61.20
C ASN A 294 -0.07 -24.72 -59.76
N LYS A 295 0.01 -25.63 -58.78
CA LYS A 295 0.08 -25.28 -57.35
C LYS A 295 1.38 -24.53 -57.04
N SER A 296 1.28 -23.46 -56.25
CA SER A 296 2.44 -22.76 -55.69
C SER A 296 2.87 -23.41 -54.38
N TYR A 297 4.18 -23.53 -54.18
CA TYR A 297 4.80 -24.06 -52.96
C TYR A 297 5.61 -22.97 -52.27
N LYS A 298 5.71 -23.03 -50.94
CA LYS A 298 6.65 -22.18 -50.21
C LYS A 298 8.07 -22.67 -50.46
N GLY A 299 8.93 -21.78 -50.93
CA GLY A 299 10.36 -22.01 -51.03
C GLY A 299 11.15 -20.95 -50.27
N TYR A 300 12.39 -21.30 -49.96
CA TYR A 300 13.37 -20.44 -49.32
C TYR A 300 14.61 -20.40 -50.20
N ILE A 301 15.24 -19.23 -50.31
CA ILE A 301 16.51 -19.06 -51.01
C ILE A 301 17.61 -19.20 -49.97
N ALA A 302 18.53 -20.15 -50.17
CA ALA A 302 19.77 -20.23 -49.41
C ALA A 302 20.83 -19.36 -50.10
N LEU A 303 21.29 -18.32 -49.42
CA LEU A 303 22.34 -17.40 -49.86
C LEU A 303 23.64 -17.79 -49.15
N PHE A 304 24.68 -18.08 -49.93
CA PHE A 304 26.02 -18.35 -49.42
C PHE A 304 26.87 -17.08 -49.60
N ILE A 305 27.44 -16.56 -48.50
CA ILE A 305 28.29 -15.36 -48.46
C ILE A 305 29.71 -15.75 -48.03
#